data_AF-A0A2W5THM8-F1
#
_entry.id   AF-A0A2W5THM8-F1
#
_cell.length_a   1.000
_cell.length_b   1.000
_cell.length_c   1.000
_cell.angle_alpha   90.00
_cell.angle_beta   90.00
_cell.angle_gamma   90.00
#
_symmetry.space_group_name_H-M   'P 1'
#
loop_
_entity.id
_entity.type
_entity.pdbx_description
1 polymer ?
#
loop_
_entity_poly.entity_id
_entity_poly.type
_entity_poly.pdbx_seq_one_letter_code
_entity_poly.pdbx_strand_id
1 'polypeptide(L)'
;MSKLVSLLNMLASDNDGERANAARMIARMAAADNKTVSDFAMTGGPPRTVYVDRVVEKTVYKDRPAPPKPPGEGRPGRDILDNLKYAATFPEHLTGWDLEFISSVLFSCWDDDDLTSKQEKAARRIIHKVRIGEGDEEPLV
;
A
#
# COMPACT_ATOMS: atom_id res chain seq x y z
N MET A 1 -37.80 2.11 17.12
CA MET A 1 -36.40 2.30 16.68
C MET A 1 -36.19 1.45 15.43
N SER A 2 -35.75 2.02 14.30
CA SER A 2 -35.61 1.27 13.05
C SER A 2 -34.43 0.29 13.16
N LYS A 3 -34.57 -0.90 12.53
CA LYS A 3 -33.55 -1.96 12.55
C LYS A 3 -32.16 -1.46 12.11
N LEU A 4 -32.12 -0.51 11.18
CA LEU A 4 -30.90 0.15 10.71
C LEU A 4 -30.20 0.94 11.83
N VAL A 5 -30.93 1.72 12.64
CA VAL A 5 -30.34 2.48 13.75
C VAL A 5 -29.71 1.56 14.80
N SER A 6 -30.33 0.41 15.05
CA SER A 6 -29.75 -0.61 15.94
C SER A 6 -28.43 -1.16 15.40
N LEU A 7 -28.36 -1.48 14.10
CA LEU A 7 -27.14 -1.97 13.46
C LEU A 7 -26.04 -0.89 13.40
N LEU A 8 -26.41 0.37 13.20
CA LEU A 8 -25.46 1.49 13.24
C LEU A 8 -24.89 1.68 14.65
N ASN A 9 -25.70 1.49 15.70
CA ASN A 9 -25.20 1.53 17.07
C ASN A 9 -24.27 0.33 17.39
N MET A 10 -24.53 -0.85 16.82
CA MET A 10 -23.63 -2.01 16.96
C MET A 10 -22.27 -1.81 16.26
N LEU A 11 -22.19 -0.95 15.23
CA LEU A 11 -20.90 -0.55 14.65
C LEU A 11 -20.05 0.29 15.60
N ALA A 12 -20.66 0.93 16.59
CA ALA A 12 -19.95 1.68 17.63
C ALA A 12 -19.57 0.80 18.84
N SER A 13 -19.87 -0.50 18.82
CA SER A 13 -19.49 -1.45 19.88
C SER A 13 -17.98 -1.74 19.85
N ASP A 14 -17.36 -1.88 21.02
CA ASP A 14 -15.95 -2.29 21.18
C ASP A 14 -15.72 -3.76 20.81
N ASN A 15 -16.79 -4.55 20.68
CA ASN A 15 -16.73 -5.95 20.30
C ASN A 15 -16.59 -6.12 18.78
N ASP A 16 -15.41 -6.52 18.32
CA ASP A 16 -15.11 -6.78 16.90
C ASP A 16 -16.11 -7.73 16.23
N GLY A 17 -16.59 -8.74 16.96
CA GLY A 17 -17.56 -9.72 16.46
C GLY A 17 -18.92 -9.10 16.15
N GLU A 18 -19.37 -8.18 17.01
CA GLU A 18 -20.62 -7.43 16.84
C GLU A 18 -20.50 -6.44 15.70
N ARG A 19 -19.37 -5.70 15.59
CA ARG A 19 -19.13 -4.79 14.47
C ARG A 19 -19.12 -5.52 13.13
N ALA A 20 -18.42 -6.65 13.05
CA ALA A 20 -18.33 -7.43 11.81
C ALA A 20 -19.67 -8.02 11.39
N ASN A 21 -20.51 -8.43 12.35
CA ASN A 21 -21.85 -8.93 12.06
C ASN A 21 -22.79 -7.79 11.63
N ALA A 22 -22.75 -6.64 12.31
CA ALA A 22 -23.54 -5.47 11.97
C ALA A 22 -23.21 -4.94 10.56
N ALA A 23 -21.93 -4.82 10.21
CA ALA A 23 -21.48 -4.44 8.88
C ALA A 23 -22.02 -5.39 7.79
N ARG A 24 -21.93 -6.71 8.03
CA ARG A 24 -22.48 -7.72 7.11
C ARG A 24 -23.98 -7.61 6.94
N MET A 25 -24.74 -7.35 8.00
CA MET A 25 -26.18 -7.20 7.93
C MET A 25 -26.60 -5.92 7.20
N ILE A 26 -25.90 -4.80 7.41
CA ILE A 26 -26.15 -3.55 6.68
C ILE A 26 -25.89 -3.73 5.18
N ALA A 27 -24.80 -4.40 4.80
CA ALA A 27 -24.50 -4.69 3.40
C ALA A 27 -25.59 -5.55 2.73
N ARG A 28 -26.11 -6.57 3.44
CA ARG A 28 -27.22 -7.40 2.94
C ARG A 28 -28.52 -6.62 2.79
N MET A 29 -28.82 -5.71 3.72
CA MET A 29 -30.01 -4.87 3.63
C MET A 29 -29.93 -3.86 2.48
N ALA A 30 -28.76 -3.24 2.27
CA ALA A 30 -28.53 -2.37 1.12
C ALA A 30 -28.70 -3.13 -0.22
N ALA A 31 -28.17 -4.35 -0.32
CA ALA A 31 -28.32 -5.20 -1.49
C ALA A 31 -29.77 -5.62 -1.75
N ALA A 32 -30.53 -5.94 -0.70
CA ALA A 32 -31.95 -6.31 -0.81
C ALA A 32 -32.82 -5.14 -1.32
N ASP A 33 -32.45 -3.91 -0.96
CA ASP A 33 -33.16 -2.69 -1.36
C ASP A 33 -32.65 -2.11 -2.71
N ASN A 34 -31.80 -2.83 -3.45
CA ASN A 34 -31.13 -2.37 -4.69
C ASN A 34 -30.45 -1.00 -4.54
N LYS A 35 -29.92 -0.73 -3.35
CA LYS A 35 -29.24 0.53 -3.02
C LYS A 35 -27.77 0.27 -2.75
N THR A 36 -26.93 1.24 -3.08
CA THR A 36 -25.54 1.19 -2.63
C THR A 36 -25.49 1.36 -1.11
N VAL A 37 -24.45 0.83 -0.46
CA VAL A 37 -24.28 0.97 1.01
C VAL A 37 -24.25 2.45 1.42
N SER A 38 -23.69 3.31 0.56
CA SER A 38 -23.72 4.77 0.69
C SER A 38 -25.15 5.33 0.69
N ASP A 39 -26.00 4.91 -0.25
CA ASP A 39 -27.39 5.40 -0.33
C ASP A 39 -28.21 4.92 0.87
N PHE A 40 -27.94 3.70 1.33
CA PHE A 40 -28.64 3.10 2.46
C PHE A 40 -28.23 3.75 3.79
N ALA A 41 -26.97 4.14 3.94
CA ALA A 41 -26.47 4.87 5.11
C ALA A 41 -27.04 6.30 5.20
N MET A 42 -27.21 6.98 4.06
CA MET A 42 -27.78 8.34 4.01
C MET A 42 -29.27 8.40 4.38
N THR A 43 -30.00 7.30 4.26
CA THR A 43 -31.38 7.19 4.79
C THR A 43 -31.46 7.24 6.32
N GLY A 44 -30.35 7.04 7.03
CA GLY A 44 -30.28 7.11 8.50
C GLY A 44 -30.10 8.52 9.07
N GLY A 45 -30.07 9.54 8.22
CA GLY A 45 -29.71 10.91 8.56
C GLY A 45 -28.32 11.28 8.05
N PRO A 46 -27.97 12.58 7.99
CA PRO A 46 -26.65 13.00 7.58
C PRO A 46 -25.60 12.35 8.49
N PRO A 47 -24.47 11.89 7.94
CA PRO A 47 -23.41 11.32 8.75
C PRO A 47 -23.07 12.32 9.85
N ARG A 48 -23.22 11.91 11.12
CA ARG A 48 -22.62 12.67 12.21
C ARG A 48 -21.13 12.59 11.96
N THR A 49 -20.58 13.68 11.44
CA THR A 49 -19.15 13.89 11.36
C THR A 49 -18.64 13.90 12.78
N VAL A 50 -18.29 12.72 13.30
CA VAL A 50 -17.42 12.63 14.45
C VAL A 50 -16.06 13.00 13.88
N TYR A 51 -15.76 14.30 13.91
CA TYR A 51 -14.38 14.75 13.90
C TYR A 51 -13.76 14.13 15.14
N VAL A 52 -13.16 12.96 14.98
CA VAL A 52 -12.19 12.50 15.95
C VAL A 52 -11.09 13.56 15.85
N ASP A 53 -10.95 14.38 16.88
CA ASP A 53 -9.88 15.36 17.10
C ASP A 53 -8.51 14.68 17.19
N ARG A 54 -8.18 13.81 16.24
CA ARG A 54 -6.82 13.54 15.85
C ARG A 54 -6.53 14.52 14.72
N VAL A 55 -6.32 15.76 15.12
CA VAL A 55 -5.29 16.57 14.48
C VAL A 55 -4.00 15.75 14.63
N VAL A 56 -3.75 14.86 13.68
CA VAL A 56 -2.38 14.44 13.42
C VAL A 56 -1.77 15.70 12.83
N GLU A 57 -1.23 16.54 13.70
CA GLU A 57 -0.24 17.53 13.31
C GLU A 57 0.67 16.80 12.32
N LYS A 58 0.70 17.27 11.07
CA LYS A 58 1.78 16.93 10.17
C LYS A 58 3.05 17.26 10.94
N THR A 59 3.75 16.24 11.42
CA THR A 59 5.08 16.39 11.95
C THR A 59 5.94 16.85 10.78
N VAL A 60 6.02 18.17 10.63
CA VAL A 60 7.10 18.82 9.89
C VAL A 60 8.35 18.47 10.67
N TYR A 61 9.06 17.43 10.22
CA TYR A 61 10.39 17.12 10.72
C TYR A 61 11.30 18.29 10.37
N LYS A 62 11.41 19.26 11.28
CA LYS A 62 12.51 20.22 11.29
C LYS A 62 13.79 19.43 11.56
N ASP A 63 14.69 19.43 10.59
CA ASP A 63 16.14 19.20 10.67
C ASP A 63 16.63 18.63 12.00
N ARG A 64 16.28 17.37 12.27
CA ARG A 64 16.97 16.60 13.30
C ARG A 64 18.26 16.13 12.63
N PRO A 65 19.46 16.51 13.12
CA PRO A 65 20.68 15.90 12.61
C PRO A 65 20.54 14.39 12.80
N ALA A 66 20.66 13.65 11.70
CA ALA A 66 20.55 12.20 11.70
C ALA A 66 21.53 11.63 12.72
N PRO A 67 21.14 10.61 13.52
CA PRO A 67 22.11 9.93 14.37
C PRO A 67 23.26 9.42 13.48
N PRO A 68 24.52 9.52 13.94
CA PRO A 68 25.65 9.02 13.16
C PRO A 68 25.40 7.54 12.86
N LYS A 69 25.26 7.21 11.56
CA LYS A 69 25.08 5.83 11.11
C LYS A 69 26.29 5.02 11.61
N PRO A 70 26.09 3.84 12.23
CA PRO A 70 27.19 2.94 12.51
C PRO A 70 27.92 2.61 11.18
N PRO A 71 29.26 2.59 11.18
CA PRO A 71 30.03 2.35 9.97
C PRO A 71 29.90 0.87 9.57
N GLY A 72 29.25 0.66 8.42
CA GLY A 72 29.47 -0.51 7.56
C GLY A 72 28.92 -1.84 8.06
N GLU A 73 27.95 -2.37 7.32
CA GLU A 73 27.94 -3.78 6.91
C GLU A 73 26.90 -3.87 5.78
N GLY A 74 27.40 -3.92 4.54
CA GLY A 74 26.58 -4.17 3.36
C GLY A 74 25.87 -5.50 3.57
N ARG A 75 24.56 -5.45 3.79
CA ARG A 75 23.74 -6.66 3.82
C ARG A 75 23.66 -7.19 2.39
N PRO A 76 24.09 -8.42 2.12
CA PRO A 76 23.89 -9.02 0.81
C PRO A 76 22.37 -9.15 0.59
N GLY A 77 21.82 -8.36 -0.34
CA GLY A 77 20.39 -8.32 -0.63
C GLY A 77 19.71 -6.94 -0.54
N ARG A 78 20.45 -5.86 -0.24
CA ARG A 78 19.97 -4.47 -0.22
C ARG A 78 20.41 -3.66 -1.44
N ASP A 79 20.23 -4.22 -2.63
CA ASP A 79 20.64 -3.58 -3.87
C ASP A 79 19.50 -3.54 -4.90
N ILE A 80 18.24 -3.75 -4.52
CA ILE A 80 17.15 -3.85 -5.51
C ILE A 80 16.94 -2.51 -6.20
N LEU A 81 16.84 -1.41 -5.47
CA LEU A 81 16.70 -0.08 -6.07
C LEU A 81 17.91 0.29 -6.92
N ASP A 82 19.13 -0.07 -6.52
CA ASP A 82 20.34 0.20 -7.30
C ASP A 82 20.42 -0.67 -8.57
N ASN A 83 20.01 -1.94 -8.49
CA ASN A 83 19.86 -2.79 -9.67
C ASN A 83 18.73 -2.31 -10.58
N LEU A 84 17.66 -1.68 -10.06
CA LEU A 84 16.62 -1.05 -10.89
C LEU A 84 17.12 0.22 -11.58
N LYS A 85 17.95 1.03 -10.91
CA LYS A 85 18.62 2.18 -11.54
C LYS A 85 19.55 1.71 -12.66
N TYR A 86 20.29 0.63 -12.43
CA TYR A 86 21.10 -0.02 -13.48
C TYR A 86 20.21 -0.54 -14.62
N ALA A 87 19.12 -1.24 -14.31
CA ALA A 87 18.19 -1.72 -15.34
C ALA A 87 17.62 -0.58 -16.20
N ALA A 88 17.38 0.60 -15.62
CA ALA A 88 16.91 1.79 -16.35
C ALA A 88 17.89 2.31 -17.41
N THR A 89 19.18 1.95 -17.34
CA THR A 89 20.15 2.34 -18.38
C THR A 89 20.08 1.47 -19.64
N PHE A 90 19.30 0.38 -19.61
CA PHE A 90 19.10 -0.55 -20.74
C PHE A 90 17.62 -0.65 -21.16
N PRO A 91 17.01 0.46 -21.60
CA PRO A 91 15.59 0.50 -21.97
C PRO A 91 15.23 -0.49 -23.10
N GLU A 92 16.18 -0.88 -23.94
CA GLU A 92 16.02 -1.86 -25.03
C GLU A 92 15.62 -3.26 -24.55
N HIS A 93 15.95 -3.62 -23.31
CA HIS A 93 15.58 -4.90 -22.70
C HIS A 93 14.26 -4.83 -21.91
N LEU A 94 13.66 -3.64 -21.81
CA LEU A 94 12.52 -3.35 -20.97
C LEU A 94 11.26 -3.10 -21.80
N THR A 95 10.10 -3.53 -21.28
CA THR A 95 8.82 -3.13 -21.88
C THR A 95 8.42 -1.74 -21.38
N GLY A 96 7.49 -1.07 -22.07
CA GLY A 96 6.94 0.21 -21.61
C GLY A 96 6.41 0.15 -20.17
N TRP A 97 5.77 -0.96 -19.80
CA TRP A 97 5.31 -1.19 -18.42
C TRP A 97 6.47 -1.33 -17.43
N ASP A 98 7.57 -2.01 -17.81
CA ASP A 98 8.73 -2.18 -16.93
C ASP A 98 9.38 -0.81 -16.61
N LEU A 99 9.47 0.07 -17.60
CA LEU A 99 9.99 1.43 -17.44
C LEU A 99 9.09 2.32 -16.57
N GLU A 100 7.76 2.23 -16.75
CA GLU A 100 6.79 2.92 -15.89
C GLU A 100 6.88 2.42 -14.44
N PHE A 101 7.01 1.11 -14.26
CA PHE A 101 7.19 0.50 -12.94
C PHE A 101 8.48 0.98 -12.27
N ILE A 102 9.63 0.94 -12.96
CA ILE A 102 10.90 1.41 -12.42
C ILE A 102 10.79 2.88 -12.03
N SER A 103 10.25 3.72 -12.90
CA SER A 103 10.09 5.17 -12.64
C SER A 103 9.21 5.42 -11.43
N SER A 104 8.09 4.70 -11.31
CA SER A 104 7.20 4.80 -10.16
C SER A 104 7.89 4.38 -8.87
N VAL A 105 8.63 3.27 -8.88
CA VAL A 105 9.29 2.71 -7.70
C VAL A 105 10.45 3.59 -7.26
N LEU A 106 11.31 4.03 -8.18
CA LEU A 106 12.44 4.91 -7.86
C LEU A 106 12.01 6.30 -7.39
N PHE A 107 10.82 6.75 -7.79
CA PHE A 107 10.26 8.02 -7.30
C PHE A 107 9.65 7.87 -5.90
N SER A 108 9.00 6.74 -5.60
CA SER A 108 8.25 6.54 -4.36
C SER A 108 9.05 5.91 -3.22
N CYS A 109 10.03 5.06 -3.53
CA CYS A 109 10.78 4.27 -2.55
C CYS A 109 12.21 4.83 -2.41
N TRP A 110 12.62 5.07 -1.17
CA TRP A 110 13.93 5.66 -0.87
C TRP A 110 14.91 4.60 -0.38
N ASP A 111 14.39 3.51 0.20
CA ASP A 111 15.13 2.33 0.63
C ASP A 111 14.44 1.05 0.11
N ASP A 112 15.18 -0.06 0.03
CA ASP A 112 14.64 -1.36 -0.38
C ASP A 112 13.56 -1.86 0.61
N ASP A 113 13.67 -1.46 1.88
CA ASP A 113 12.70 -1.78 2.94
C ASP A 113 11.32 -1.10 2.69
N ASP A 114 11.25 -0.10 1.79
CA ASP A 114 9.99 0.54 1.37
C ASP A 114 9.22 -0.27 0.31
N LEU A 115 9.85 -1.30 -0.28
CA LEU A 115 9.23 -2.11 -1.32
C LEU A 115 8.23 -3.09 -0.70
N THR A 116 7.01 -3.09 -1.24
CA THR A 116 6.08 -4.18 -0.94
C THR A 116 6.59 -5.51 -1.53
N SER A 117 6.20 -6.63 -0.94
CA SER A 117 6.56 -7.98 -1.44
C SER A 117 6.22 -8.20 -2.92
N LYS A 118 5.16 -7.55 -3.41
CA LYS A 118 4.79 -7.56 -4.83
C LYS A 118 5.74 -6.74 -5.69
N GLN A 119 6.11 -5.54 -5.23
CA GLN A 119 7.08 -4.68 -5.93
C GLN A 119 8.46 -5.33 -5.95
N GLU A 120 8.91 -5.93 -4.85
CA GLU A 120 10.16 -6.68 -4.81
C GLU A 120 10.19 -7.81 -5.85
N LYS A 121 9.11 -8.62 -5.92
CA LYS A 121 9.03 -9.72 -6.89
C LYS A 121 9.04 -9.23 -8.34
N ALA A 122 8.36 -8.12 -8.62
CA ALA A 122 8.37 -7.49 -9.93
C ALA A 122 9.75 -6.92 -10.28
N ALA A 123 10.39 -6.23 -9.33
CA ALA A 123 11.72 -5.66 -9.47
C ALA A 123 12.76 -6.74 -9.78
N ARG A 124 12.78 -7.84 -9.01
CA ARG A 124 13.69 -8.98 -9.25
C ARG A 124 13.51 -9.58 -10.65
N ARG A 125 12.27 -9.67 -11.14
CA ARG A 125 11.99 -10.16 -12.50
C ARG A 125 12.57 -9.23 -13.57
N ILE A 126 12.41 -7.92 -13.38
CA ILE A 126 12.94 -6.90 -14.30
C ILE A 126 14.47 -6.95 -14.31
N ILE A 127 15.10 -6.98 -13.14
CA ILE A 127 16.55 -7.07 -12.99
C ILE A 127 17.09 -8.33 -13.70
N HIS A 128 16.45 -9.48 -13.48
CA HIS A 128 16.84 -10.73 -14.11
C HIS A 128 16.72 -10.68 -15.64
N LYS A 129 15.64 -10.05 -16.16
CA LYS A 129 15.43 -9.87 -17.59
C LYS A 129 16.55 -9.03 -18.24
N VAL A 130 17.00 -7.96 -17.57
CA VAL A 130 18.12 -7.15 -18.05
C VAL A 130 19.43 -7.92 -18.01
N ARG A 131 19.71 -8.68 -16.94
CA ARG A 131 20.92 -9.52 -16.85
C ARG A 131 21.00 -10.57 -17.96
N ILE A 132 19.87 -11.21 -18.28
CA ILE A 132 19.80 -12.14 -19.44
C ILE A 132 20.06 -11.39 -20.75
N GLY A 133 19.49 -10.19 -20.91
CA GLY A 133 19.68 -9.36 -22.11
C GLY A 133 21.14 -8.94 -22.34
N GLU A 134 21.85 -8.64 -21.24
CA GLU A 134 23.26 -8.25 -21.23
C GLU A 134 24.23 -9.44 -21.38
N GLY A 135 23.73 -10.69 -21.33
CA GLY A 135 24.56 -11.89 -21.49
C GLY A 135 25.23 -12.40 -20.22
N ASP A 136 24.81 -11.94 -19.04
CA ASP A 136 25.23 -12.49 -17.74
C ASP A 136 24.47 -13.79 -17.45
N GLU A 137 24.97 -14.91 -17.98
CA GLU A 137 24.53 -16.25 -17.58
C GLU A 137 25.11 -16.60 -16.20
N GLU A 138 24.37 -16.32 -15.12
CA GLU A 138 24.52 -17.09 -13.88
C GLU A 138 23.40 -18.15 -13.76
N PRO A 139 23.74 -19.45 -13.75
CA PRO A 139 22.75 -20.51 -13.58
C PRO A 139 22.26 -20.53 -12.13
N LEU A 140 20.93 -20.52 -11.95
CA LEU A 140 20.28 -20.78 -10.67
C LEU A 140 20.55 -22.24 -10.25
N VAL A 141 21.27 -22.43 -9.14
CA VAL A 141 21.24 -23.67 -8.32
C VAL A 141 20.21 -23.49 -7.21
#